data_AF-A0A448IYI6-F1
#
_entry.id   AF-A0A448IYI6-F1
#
_cell.length_a   1.000
_cell.length_b   1.000
_cell.length_c   1.000
_cell.angle_alpha   90.00
_cell.angle_beta   90.00
_cell.angle_gamma   90.00
#
_symmetry.space_group_name_H-M   'P 1'
#
loop_
_entity.id
_entity.type
_entity.pdbx_description
1 polymer ?
#
loop_
_entity_poly.entity_id
_entity_poly.type
_entity_poly.pdbx_seq_one_letter_code
_entity_poly.pdbx_strand_id
1 'polypeptide(L)'
;MSIAMIRGQNPHGVVDAGHAQQTRAGELDREIGEQVRALNRMKDSWFGSAASAAVSAAYRHLQKQYLEHEKLAALATAMTSGGENLGAIRAVLLAWVDSAEAMFEVSDAGVVTTRPPNDTAPWVSIAATFTKIVQQLIEAFLTMDQTVAKAVAAIDAGWLPGNNPFPGGIDPDSLNSDQVQWLQSLAGSGAPSTGEGGVGVPNTDLSIMGMTPDGRMFTIQGDTATNMGPGGGPGPRSDPGGHNNIIFWKMDEHGKWVVDDVVNDPFPNTPGDDSTIPTSTFNVGDTMYTSVMNVDRWDPDPPPGQPGWVTRSSELWKSTDGGKTWSKAGPAWDNSGGTNPFQVQSFAPSDDGYVYMYGTENGRANDGMHVARVPVADVENPTRYQYWNGDSFATGHGSGGSPPVVSPPGGFSGVGEPNVHFYDNKALLTFNDDKGNLFTSSSTDGVNWTPPQLVTSQPGAYGVFQSPLSGGNSVDASVSLWNPYGTELIEIENSDTRGLGGY
;
A
#
# COMPACT_ATOMS: atom_id res chain seq x y z
N MET A 1 14.21 -4.45 38.18
CA MET A 1 14.59 -5.88 38.23
C MET A 1 15.88 -5.99 39.04
N SER A 2 16.06 -7.05 39.83
CA SER A 2 17.21 -7.23 40.73
C SER A 2 18.26 -8.18 40.17
N ILE A 3 19.44 -8.26 40.80
CA ILE A 3 20.51 -9.20 40.42
C ILE A 3 19.99 -10.64 40.44
N ALA A 4 19.26 -11.05 41.48
CA ALA A 4 18.69 -12.37 41.61
C ALA A 4 17.71 -12.69 40.47
N MET A 5 16.87 -11.73 40.09
CA MET A 5 15.98 -11.90 38.93
C MET A 5 16.77 -12.09 37.64
N ILE A 6 17.84 -11.31 37.40
CA ILE A 6 18.68 -11.42 36.20
C ILE A 6 19.48 -12.73 36.19
N ARG A 7 19.97 -13.20 37.35
CA ARG A 7 20.57 -14.53 37.51
C ARG A 7 19.60 -15.63 37.06
N GLY A 8 18.30 -15.48 37.36
CA GLY A 8 17.25 -16.43 36.97
C GLY A 8 16.81 -16.37 35.50
N GLN A 9 17.18 -15.33 34.74
CA GLN A 9 16.81 -15.23 33.32
C GLN A 9 17.61 -16.21 32.45
N ASN A 10 16.99 -16.69 31.37
CA ASN A 10 17.61 -17.56 30.36
C ASN A 10 17.57 -16.92 28.95
N PRO A 11 18.47 -15.96 28.64
CA PRO A 11 18.54 -15.36 27.31
C PRO A 11 18.80 -16.36 26.17
N HIS A 12 19.49 -17.47 26.44
CA HIS A 12 19.71 -18.52 25.44
C HIS A 12 18.40 -19.16 24.96
N GLY A 13 17.38 -19.26 25.82
CA GLY A 13 16.06 -19.75 25.39
C GLY A 13 15.39 -18.84 24.36
N VAL A 14 15.68 -17.53 24.38
CA VAL A 14 15.20 -16.57 23.36
C VAL A 14 15.93 -16.79 22.05
N VAL A 15 17.24 -17.03 22.10
CA VAL A 15 18.06 -17.36 20.92
C VAL A 15 17.59 -18.66 20.26
N ASP A 16 17.38 -19.71 21.05
CA ASP A 16 16.88 -21.00 20.56
C ASP A 16 15.50 -20.84 19.89
N ALA A 17 14.61 -20.02 20.48
CA ALA A 17 13.33 -19.69 19.88
C ALA A 17 13.50 -18.94 18.55
N GLY A 18 14.44 -18.00 18.47
CA GLY A 18 14.79 -17.29 17.23
C GLY A 18 15.24 -18.25 16.11
N HIS A 19 16.12 -19.21 16.40
CA HIS A 19 16.53 -20.24 15.44
C HIS A 19 15.37 -21.14 15.02
N ALA A 20 14.43 -21.44 15.92
CA ALA A 20 13.23 -22.17 15.57
C ALA A 20 12.35 -21.38 14.58
N GLN A 21 12.17 -20.07 14.78
CA GLN A 21 11.44 -19.21 13.83
C GLN A 21 12.15 -19.14 12.47
N GLN A 22 13.48 -19.07 12.46
CA GLN A 22 14.25 -19.08 11.21
C GLN A 22 14.05 -20.38 10.42
N THR A 23 14.00 -21.51 11.12
CA THR A 23 13.71 -22.81 10.48
C THR A 23 12.31 -22.82 9.87
N ARG A 24 11.31 -22.27 10.56
CA ARG A 24 9.94 -22.15 10.05
C ARG A 24 9.83 -21.23 8.83
N ALA A 25 10.53 -20.10 8.85
CA ALA A 25 10.61 -19.21 7.69
C ALA A 25 11.15 -19.97 6.46
N GLY A 26 12.28 -20.69 6.59
CA GLY A 26 12.82 -21.47 5.48
C GLY A 26 11.93 -22.62 5.01
N GLU A 27 11.17 -23.26 5.91
CA GLU A 27 10.17 -24.26 5.53
C GLU A 27 9.00 -23.68 4.72
N LEU A 28 8.52 -22.50 5.13
CA LEU A 28 7.43 -21.78 4.47
C LEU A 28 7.88 -21.24 3.09
N ASP A 29 9.08 -20.67 3.00
CA ASP A 29 9.66 -20.20 1.74
C ASP A 29 9.74 -21.31 0.68
N ARG A 30 10.21 -22.50 1.08
CA ARG A 30 10.24 -23.68 0.19
C ARG A 30 8.83 -24.05 -0.31
N GLU A 31 7.85 -24.03 0.59
CA GLU A 31 6.45 -24.36 0.26
C GLU A 31 5.86 -23.32 -0.70
N ILE A 32 6.09 -22.03 -0.45
CA ILE A 32 5.70 -20.95 -1.36
C ILE A 32 6.28 -21.19 -2.76
N GLY A 33 7.58 -21.50 -2.86
CA GLY A 33 8.20 -21.77 -4.16
C GLY A 33 7.61 -22.99 -4.87
N GLU A 34 7.20 -24.03 -4.14
CA GLU A 34 6.49 -25.19 -4.71
C GLU A 34 5.12 -24.79 -5.27
N GLN A 35 4.38 -23.95 -4.55
CA GLN A 35 3.07 -23.43 -4.94
C GLN A 35 3.16 -22.49 -6.15
N VAL A 36 4.13 -21.57 -6.18
CA VAL A 36 4.41 -20.69 -7.34
C VAL A 36 4.69 -21.54 -8.59
N ARG A 37 5.56 -22.56 -8.48
CA ARG A 37 5.85 -23.47 -9.60
C ARG A 37 4.63 -24.26 -10.05
N ALA A 38 3.77 -24.69 -9.12
CA ALA A 38 2.52 -25.38 -9.44
C ALA A 38 1.53 -24.46 -10.16
N LEU A 39 1.38 -23.23 -9.67
CA LEU A 39 0.54 -22.20 -10.28
C LEU A 39 0.97 -21.88 -11.72
N ASN A 40 2.27 -21.72 -11.96
CA ASN A 40 2.80 -21.47 -13.31
C ASN A 40 2.47 -22.63 -14.27
N ARG A 41 2.63 -23.90 -13.85
CA ARG A 41 2.22 -25.06 -14.67
C ARG A 41 0.72 -25.10 -14.96
N MET A 42 -0.10 -24.67 -14.01
CA MET A 42 -1.55 -24.58 -14.19
C MET A 42 -1.90 -23.53 -15.25
N LYS A 43 -1.30 -22.34 -15.18
CA LYS A 43 -1.48 -21.26 -16.16
C LYS A 43 -1.11 -21.68 -17.58
N ASP A 44 -0.13 -22.56 -17.74
CA ASP A 44 0.30 -23.06 -19.06
C ASP A 44 -0.72 -24.02 -19.72
N SER A 45 -1.66 -24.58 -18.96
CA SER A 45 -2.49 -25.71 -19.41
C SER A 45 -3.99 -25.56 -19.16
N TRP A 46 -4.42 -24.55 -18.41
CA TRP A 46 -5.82 -24.28 -18.12
C TRP A 46 -6.17 -22.81 -18.31
N PHE A 47 -7.22 -22.55 -19.10
CA PHE A 47 -7.63 -21.22 -19.53
C PHE A 47 -9.14 -21.02 -19.33
N GLY A 48 -9.57 -19.76 -19.26
CA GLY A 48 -10.98 -19.35 -19.07
C GLY A 48 -11.26 -18.83 -17.66
N SER A 49 -12.49 -18.37 -17.42
CA SER A 49 -12.84 -17.62 -16.20
C SER A 49 -12.57 -18.37 -14.90
N ALA A 50 -12.83 -19.69 -14.87
CA ALA A 50 -12.53 -20.51 -13.70
C ALA A 50 -11.01 -20.63 -13.43
N ALA A 51 -10.20 -20.67 -14.49
CA ALA A 51 -8.75 -20.67 -14.37
C ALA A 51 -8.26 -19.33 -13.83
N SER A 52 -8.78 -18.21 -14.37
CA SER A 52 -8.47 -16.86 -13.88
C SER A 52 -8.83 -16.69 -12.41
N ALA A 53 -10.03 -17.12 -11.98
CA ALA A 53 -10.44 -17.06 -10.58
C ALA A 53 -9.53 -17.90 -9.66
N ALA A 54 -9.13 -19.11 -10.09
CA ALA A 54 -8.21 -19.95 -9.33
C ALA A 54 -6.81 -19.32 -9.24
N VAL A 55 -6.33 -18.70 -10.32
CA VAL A 55 -5.04 -18.00 -10.36
C VAL A 55 -5.07 -16.79 -9.41
N SER A 56 -6.13 -15.99 -9.46
CA SER A 56 -6.31 -14.84 -8.57
C SER A 56 -6.32 -15.24 -7.10
N ALA A 57 -7.10 -16.28 -6.75
CA ALA A 57 -7.13 -16.80 -5.39
C ALA A 57 -5.75 -17.34 -4.94
N ALA A 58 -5.04 -18.04 -5.82
CA ALA A 58 -3.70 -18.56 -5.52
C ALA A 58 -2.69 -17.43 -5.29
N TYR A 59 -2.69 -16.38 -6.13
CA TYR A 59 -1.80 -15.24 -5.93
C TYR A 59 -2.05 -14.53 -4.60
N ARG A 60 -3.32 -14.33 -4.23
CA ARG A 60 -3.65 -13.73 -2.92
C ARG A 60 -3.19 -14.58 -1.75
N HIS A 61 -3.34 -15.90 -1.84
CA HIS A 61 -2.84 -16.82 -0.82
C HIS A 61 -1.31 -16.76 -0.71
N LEU A 62 -0.61 -16.79 -1.84
CA LEU A 62 0.85 -16.69 -1.89
C LEU A 62 1.36 -15.36 -1.29
N GLN A 63 0.68 -14.24 -1.59
CA GLN A 63 1.03 -12.94 -1.00
C GLN A 63 0.90 -12.95 0.52
N LYS A 64 -0.14 -13.58 1.07
CA LYS A 64 -0.31 -13.73 2.53
C LYS A 64 0.77 -14.62 3.14
N GLN A 65 1.12 -15.72 2.47
CA GLN A 65 2.20 -16.59 2.92
C GLN A 65 3.55 -15.87 2.89
N TYR A 66 3.82 -15.07 1.87
CA TYR A 66 5.02 -14.23 1.81
C TYR A 66 5.07 -13.24 2.99
N LEU A 67 3.97 -12.56 3.31
CA LEU A 67 3.93 -11.67 4.48
C LEU A 67 4.22 -12.42 5.78
N GLU A 68 3.64 -13.61 5.97
CA GLU A 68 3.90 -14.45 7.14
C GLU A 68 5.36 -14.94 7.18
N HIS A 69 5.97 -15.25 6.03
CA HIS A 69 7.39 -15.54 5.92
C HIS A 69 8.24 -14.37 6.44
N GLU A 70 7.95 -13.14 5.99
CA GLU A 70 8.70 -11.95 6.40
C GLU A 70 8.57 -11.70 7.91
N LYS A 71 7.39 -11.91 8.50
CA LYS A 71 7.19 -11.83 9.96
C LYS A 71 8.04 -12.86 10.70
N LEU A 72 8.05 -14.12 10.26
CA LEU A 72 8.86 -15.17 10.88
C LEU A 72 10.36 -14.86 10.80
N ALA A 73 10.84 -14.36 9.66
CA ALA A 73 12.23 -13.96 9.46
C ALA A 73 12.62 -12.77 10.35
N ALA A 74 11.73 -11.77 10.46
CA ALA A 74 11.92 -10.62 11.34
C ALA A 74 11.95 -11.03 12.82
N LEU A 75 11.02 -11.90 13.27
CA LEU A 75 11.00 -12.45 14.62
C LEU A 75 12.28 -13.21 14.94
N ALA A 76 12.73 -14.07 14.01
CA ALA A 76 13.97 -14.81 14.15
C ALA A 76 15.16 -13.88 14.39
N THR A 77 15.26 -12.81 13.60
CA THR A 77 16.34 -11.81 13.71
C THR A 77 16.28 -11.06 15.03
N ALA A 78 15.10 -10.59 15.44
CA ALA A 78 14.90 -9.85 16.68
C ALA A 78 15.19 -10.72 17.92
N MET A 79 14.73 -11.97 17.94
CA MET A 79 14.93 -12.90 19.05
C MET A 79 16.38 -13.37 19.15
N THR A 80 17.03 -13.71 18.03
CA THR A 80 18.43 -14.17 18.02
C THR A 80 19.35 -13.04 18.47
N SER A 81 19.31 -11.89 17.79
CA SER A 81 20.19 -10.75 18.10
C SER A 81 19.90 -10.19 19.49
N GLY A 82 18.62 -10.10 19.87
CA GLY A 82 18.18 -9.64 21.18
C GLY A 82 18.62 -10.56 22.32
N GLY A 83 18.42 -11.86 22.15
CA GLY A 83 18.82 -12.88 23.11
C GLY A 83 20.34 -12.95 23.30
N GLU A 84 21.12 -12.83 22.23
CA GLU A 84 22.59 -12.75 22.28
C GLU A 84 23.05 -11.53 23.07
N ASN A 85 22.47 -10.35 22.80
CA ASN A 85 22.78 -9.12 23.53
C ASN A 85 22.41 -9.20 25.02
N LEU A 86 21.23 -9.74 25.33
CA LEU A 86 20.83 -10.01 26.72
C LEU A 86 21.79 -10.97 27.42
N GLY A 87 22.20 -12.04 26.74
CA GLY A 87 23.20 -12.99 27.22
C GLY A 87 24.54 -12.33 27.52
N ALA A 88 25.03 -11.49 26.62
CA ALA A 88 26.29 -10.76 26.77
C ALA A 88 26.24 -9.77 27.95
N ILE A 89 25.20 -8.93 28.05
CA ILE A 89 25.03 -7.97 29.15
C ILE A 89 24.92 -8.73 30.48
N ARG A 90 24.15 -9.81 30.52
CA ARG A 90 24.03 -10.68 31.71
C ARG A 90 25.38 -11.25 32.12
N ALA A 91 26.16 -11.79 31.19
CA ALA A 91 27.47 -12.36 31.50
C ALA A 91 28.42 -11.31 32.10
N VAL A 92 28.46 -10.10 31.52
CA VAL A 92 29.27 -8.99 32.02
C VAL A 92 28.78 -8.54 33.41
N LEU A 93 27.47 -8.37 33.60
CA LEU A 93 26.89 -8.04 34.91
C LEU A 93 27.29 -9.05 35.97
N LEU A 94 27.12 -10.34 35.72
CA LEU A 94 27.43 -11.38 36.70
C LEU A 94 28.93 -11.46 37.00
N ALA A 95 29.81 -11.25 36.02
CA ALA A 95 31.25 -11.17 36.27
C ALA A 95 31.63 -9.97 37.17
N TRP A 96 30.99 -8.82 36.99
CA TRP A 96 31.17 -7.64 37.85
C TRP A 96 30.60 -7.87 39.27
N VAL A 97 29.44 -8.51 39.37
CA VAL A 97 28.82 -8.87 40.65
C VAL A 97 29.69 -9.87 41.40
N ASP A 98 30.17 -10.94 40.76
CA ASP A 98 31.04 -11.93 41.39
C ASP A 98 32.38 -11.30 41.85
N SER A 99 32.93 -10.37 41.06
CA SER A 99 34.12 -9.59 41.45
C SER A 99 33.84 -8.69 42.67
N ALA A 100 32.67 -8.06 42.73
CA ALA A 100 32.27 -7.24 43.86
C ALA A 100 32.02 -8.08 45.12
N GLU A 101 31.31 -9.21 45.00
CA GLU A 101 30.98 -10.13 46.09
C GLU A 101 32.23 -10.76 46.72
N ALA A 102 33.35 -10.85 45.99
CA ALA A 102 34.64 -11.29 46.54
C ALA A 102 35.22 -10.29 47.56
N MET A 103 35.01 -8.98 47.34
CA MET A 103 35.65 -7.90 48.11
C MET A 103 34.71 -7.16 49.07
N PHE A 104 33.41 -7.19 48.80
CA PHE A 104 32.39 -6.32 49.38
C PHE A 104 31.11 -7.10 49.71
N GLU A 105 30.16 -6.43 50.37
CA GLU A 105 28.76 -6.87 50.39
C GLU A 105 28.02 -6.28 49.18
N VAL A 106 27.18 -7.07 48.52
CA VAL A 106 26.41 -6.63 47.35
C VAL A 106 24.94 -6.89 47.63
N SER A 107 24.12 -5.83 47.59
CA SER A 107 22.67 -5.96 47.71
C SER A 107 22.07 -6.39 46.38
N ASP A 108 20.85 -6.94 46.43
CA ASP A 108 20.14 -7.38 45.23
C ASP A 108 19.80 -6.21 44.26
N ALA A 109 19.78 -4.97 44.77
CA ALA A 109 19.63 -3.74 43.99
C ALA A 109 20.95 -3.25 43.35
N GLY A 110 22.03 -4.02 43.47
CA GLY A 110 23.35 -3.68 42.93
C GLY A 110 24.12 -2.63 43.73
N VAL A 111 23.72 -2.38 44.98
CA VAL A 111 24.47 -1.49 45.88
C VAL A 111 25.61 -2.28 46.53
N VAL A 112 26.83 -1.81 46.36
CA VAL A 112 28.05 -2.44 46.88
C VAL A 112 28.54 -1.65 48.10
N THR A 113 28.64 -2.31 49.25
CA THR A 113 29.06 -1.73 50.52
C THR A 113 30.32 -2.39 51.06
N THR A 114 31.18 -1.61 51.71
CA THR A 114 32.43 -2.09 52.28
C THR A 114 32.22 -3.10 53.41
N ARG A 115 33.11 -4.07 53.52
CA ARG A 115 33.21 -5.01 54.66
C ARG A 115 34.67 -5.25 55.03
N PRO A 116 35.02 -5.60 56.29
CA PRO A 116 36.39 -5.89 56.67
C PRO A 116 37.03 -7.00 55.81
N PRO A 117 38.31 -6.90 55.41
CA PRO A 117 39.27 -5.82 55.70
C PRO A 117 39.23 -4.63 54.72
N ASN A 118 38.29 -4.62 53.78
CA ASN A 118 38.15 -3.61 52.72
C ASN A 118 37.19 -2.49 53.15
N ASP A 119 37.45 -1.84 54.28
CA ASP A 119 36.54 -0.89 54.94
C ASP A 119 37.16 0.49 55.23
N THR A 120 38.34 0.78 54.66
CA THR A 120 38.95 2.11 54.74
C THR A 120 38.43 3.06 53.67
N ALA A 121 38.71 4.37 53.81
CA ALA A 121 38.19 5.40 52.90
C ALA A 121 38.46 5.16 51.39
N PRO A 122 39.65 4.67 50.96
CA PRO A 122 39.85 4.28 49.56
C PRO A 122 38.91 3.17 49.07
N TRP A 123 38.63 2.17 49.92
CA TRP A 123 37.72 1.08 49.59
C TRP A 123 36.27 1.52 49.46
N VAL A 124 35.84 2.53 50.23
CA VAL A 124 34.51 3.16 50.07
C VAL A 124 34.34 3.76 48.68
N SER A 125 35.37 4.45 48.16
CA SER A 125 35.33 4.99 46.80
C SER A 125 35.26 3.89 45.74
N ILE A 126 36.00 2.78 45.93
CA ILE A 126 35.98 1.64 45.02
C ILE A 126 34.60 0.97 45.02
N ALA A 127 34.01 0.73 46.19
CA ALA A 127 32.66 0.16 46.34
C ALA A 127 31.60 1.04 45.64
N ALA A 128 31.71 2.37 45.73
CA ALA A 128 30.84 3.30 45.02
C ALA A 128 30.98 3.18 43.48
N THR A 129 32.19 2.97 42.96
CA THR A 129 32.41 2.71 41.53
C THR A 129 31.76 1.39 41.08
N PHE A 130 31.95 0.30 41.85
CA PHE A 130 31.29 -0.98 41.57
C PHE A 130 29.78 -0.85 41.57
N THR A 131 29.22 -0.13 42.56
CA THR A 131 27.76 0.16 42.62
C THR A 131 27.27 0.78 41.31
N LYS A 132 27.96 1.82 40.83
CA LYS A 132 27.58 2.51 39.60
C LYS A 132 27.62 1.56 38.39
N ILE A 133 28.69 0.77 38.24
CA ILE A 133 28.85 -0.15 37.10
C ILE A 133 27.77 -1.23 37.13
N VAL A 134 27.56 -1.87 38.28
CA VAL A 134 26.54 -2.92 38.44
C VAL A 134 25.15 -2.38 38.17
N GLN A 135 24.79 -1.20 38.70
CA GLN A 135 23.49 -0.59 38.46
C GLN A 135 23.29 -0.19 36.99
N GLN A 136 24.33 0.34 36.33
CA GLN A 136 24.28 0.64 34.89
C GLN A 136 24.09 -0.63 34.04
N LEU A 137 24.70 -1.75 34.43
CA LEU A 137 24.53 -3.03 33.73
C LEU A 137 23.14 -3.65 33.97
N ILE A 138 22.56 -3.48 35.17
CA ILE A 138 21.16 -3.85 35.43
C ILE A 138 20.22 -3.02 34.54
N GLU A 139 20.44 -1.71 34.46
CA GLU A 139 19.65 -0.81 33.60
C GLU A 139 19.80 -1.19 32.12
N ALA A 140 21.02 -1.43 31.64
CA ALA A 140 21.27 -1.85 30.27
C ALA A 140 20.56 -3.18 29.92
N PHE A 141 20.55 -4.14 30.84
CA PHE A 141 19.80 -5.40 30.66
C PHE A 141 18.31 -5.14 30.52
N LEU A 142 17.73 -4.30 31.39
CA LEU A 142 16.31 -3.94 31.35
C LEU A 142 15.93 -3.18 30.08
N THR A 143 16.77 -2.26 29.64
CA THR A 143 16.56 -1.54 28.38
C THR A 143 16.58 -2.49 27.20
N MET A 144 17.56 -3.41 27.15
CA MET A 144 17.64 -4.40 26.08
C MET A 144 16.42 -5.34 26.08
N ASP A 145 15.99 -5.82 27.25
CA ASP A 145 14.81 -6.68 27.40
C ASP A 145 13.55 -5.99 26.86
N GLN A 146 13.34 -4.72 27.23
CA GLN A 146 12.24 -3.92 26.71
C GLN A 146 12.35 -3.67 25.20
N THR A 147 13.55 -3.46 24.67
CA THR A 147 13.77 -3.30 23.23
C THR A 147 13.38 -4.56 22.46
N VAL A 148 13.79 -5.74 22.94
CA VAL A 148 13.43 -7.03 22.33
C VAL A 148 11.93 -7.27 22.41
N ALA A 149 11.31 -7.04 23.57
CA ALA A 149 9.87 -7.19 23.75
C ALA A 149 9.07 -6.28 22.82
N LYS A 150 9.49 -5.01 22.66
CA LYS A 150 8.85 -4.06 21.73
C LYS A 150 9.01 -4.47 20.28
N ALA A 151 10.20 -4.95 19.89
CA ALA A 151 10.44 -5.43 18.54
C ALA A 151 9.54 -6.63 18.19
N VAL A 152 9.46 -7.62 19.08
CA VAL A 152 8.58 -8.80 18.90
C VAL A 152 7.11 -8.37 18.79
N ALA A 153 6.64 -7.49 19.68
CA ALA A 153 5.26 -7.01 19.66
C ALA A 153 4.92 -6.20 18.39
N ALA A 154 5.86 -5.39 17.89
CA ALA A 154 5.68 -4.64 16.65
C ALA A 154 5.55 -5.59 15.44
N ILE A 155 6.42 -6.59 15.34
CA ILE A 155 6.38 -7.57 14.24
C ILE A 155 5.09 -8.39 14.26
N ASP A 156 4.62 -8.81 15.44
CA ASP A 156 3.34 -9.52 15.59
C ASP A 156 2.15 -8.67 15.14
N ALA A 157 2.22 -7.35 15.37
CA ALA A 157 1.24 -6.38 14.89
C ALA A 157 1.38 -6.05 13.38
N GLY A 158 2.30 -6.68 12.66
CA GLY A 158 2.50 -6.50 11.21
C GLY A 158 3.50 -5.41 10.82
N TRP A 159 4.25 -4.85 11.77
CA TRP A 159 5.29 -3.87 11.50
C TRP A 159 6.61 -4.56 11.17
N LEU A 160 7.01 -4.54 9.91
CA LEU A 160 8.18 -5.25 9.43
C LEU A 160 9.42 -4.35 9.43
N PRO A 161 10.53 -4.79 10.08
CA PRO A 161 11.77 -4.04 10.09
C PRO A 161 12.30 -3.80 8.67
N GLY A 162 12.72 -2.57 8.39
CA GLY A 162 13.29 -2.21 7.08
C GLY A 162 12.32 -1.46 6.16
N ASN A 163 11.03 -1.43 6.49
CA ASN A 163 10.03 -0.60 5.82
C ASN A 163 10.06 0.87 6.25
N ASN A 164 10.99 1.25 7.12
CA ASN A 164 11.08 2.62 7.62
C ASN A 164 11.28 3.61 6.48
N PRO A 165 10.45 4.65 6.37
CA PRO A 165 10.60 5.65 5.35
C PRO A 165 11.85 6.51 5.62
N PHE A 166 12.25 7.28 4.61
CA PHE A 166 13.19 8.38 4.83
C PHE A 166 12.63 9.37 5.89
N PRO A 167 13.49 10.11 6.61
CA PRO A 167 13.04 11.01 7.67
C PRO A 167 11.91 11.95 7.23
N GLY A 168 10.80 11.93 7.99
CA GLY A 168 9.61 12.74 7.71
C GLY A 168 8.63 12.14 6.71
N GLY A 169 8.91 10.95 6.16
CA GLY A 169 7.98 10.17 5.36
C GLY A 169 6.98 9.37 6.20
N ILE A 170 5.91 8.94 5.53
CA ILE A 170 4.87 8.05 6.02
C ILE A 170 5.43 6.64 6.05
N ASP A 171 5.30 5.98 7.19
CA ASP A 171 5.66 4.58 7.33
C ASP A 171 4.57 3.73 6.68
N PRO A 172 4.87 2.91 5.65
CA PRO A 172 3.88 2.04 5.05
C PRO A 172 3.18 1.13 6.06
N ASP A 173 3.89 0.73 7.12
CA ASP A 173 3.33 -0.11 8.18
C ASP A 173 2.28 0.65 9.02
N SER A 174 2.28 1.99 9.00
CA SER A 174 1.25 2.80 9.68
C SER A 174 -0.13 2.71 9.04
N LEU A 175 -0.23 2.08 7.87
CA LEU A 175 -1.50 1.73 7.25
C LEU A 175 -2.20 0.57 7.99
N ASN A 176 -1.45 -0.27 8.72
CA ASN A 176 -2.01 -1.42 9.43
C ASN A 176 -3.05 -0.97 10.48
N SER A 177 -4.23 -1.58 10.44
CA SER A 177 -5.34 -1.35 11.35
C SER A 177 -6.18 -2.62 11.55
N ASP A 178 -7.36 -2.50 12.15
CA ASP A 178 -8.33 -3.60 12.22
C ASP A 178 -8.99 -3.91 10.87
N GLN A 179 -8.95 -2.96 9.92
CA GLN A 179 -9.54 -3.09 8.59
C GLN A 179 -8.51 -3.20 7.46
N VAL A 180 -7.24 -2.82 7.72
CA VAL A 180 -6.19 -2.73 6.70
C VAL A 180 -4.96 -3.52 7.12
N GLN A 181 -4.42 -4.30 6.20
CA GLN A 181 -3.11 -4.93 6.35
C GLN A 181 -2.20 -4.50 5.21
N TRP A 182 -1.03 -3.96 5.52
CA TRP A 182 0.02 -3.74 4.54
C TRP A 182 0.59 -5.08 4.08
N LEU A 183 0.80 -5.24 2.78
CA LEU A 183 1.28 -6.48 2.16
C LEU A 183 2.68 -6.33 1.56
N GLN A 184 2.93 -5.26 0.82
CA GLN A 184 4.20 -5.03 0.13
C GLN A 184 4.29 -3.61 -0.43
N SER A 185 5.49 -3.05 -0.57
CA SER A 185 5.70 -1.92 -1.47
C SER A 185 5.61 -2.35 -2.94
N LEU A 186 4.96 -1.52 -3.75
CA LEU A 186 4.77 -1.73 -5.18
C LEU A 186 5.76 -0.92 -6.00
N ALA A 187 5.51 0.35 -6.27
CA ALA A 187 6.33 1.15 -7.18
C ALA A 187 6.74 2.50 -6.55
N GLY A 188 7.93 2.99 -6.91
CA GLY A 188 8.46 4.24 -6.38
C GLY A 188 9.18 4.05 -5.05
N SER A 189 9.00 5.01 -4.12
CA SER A 189 9.61 5.01 -2.78
C SER A 189 11.14 4.99 -2.78
N GLY A 190 11.77 5.49 -3.85
CA GLY A 190 13.21 5.61 -3.95
C GLY A 190 13.78 6.75 -3.10
N ALA A 191 15.11 6.82 -3.04
CA ALA A 191 15.80 7.91 -2.36
C ALA A 191 15.33 9.29 -2.87
N PRO A 192 15.02 10.27 -2.00
CA PRO A 192 14.37 11.50 -2.43
C PRO A 192 15.13 12.32 -3.49
N SER A 193 16.46 12.21 -3.54
CA SER A 193 17.29 12.96 -4.48
C SER A 193 17.65 12.21 -5.77
N THR A 194 17.63 10.86 -5.75
CA THR A 194 18.14 10.02 -6.84
C THR A 194 17.17 8.96 -7.33
N GLY A 195 16.16 8.62 -6.52
CA GLY A 195 15.25 7.51 -6.72
C GLY A 195 15.87 6.13 -6.52
N GLU A 196 17.14 6.07 -6.09
CA GLU A 196 17.84 4.81 -5.84
C GLU A 196 17.14 4.01 -4.73
N GLY A 197 17.05 2.69 -4.93
CA GLY A 197 16.37 1.78 -4.01
C GLY A 197 14.85 1.72 -4.19
N GLY A 198 14.26 2.54 -5.07
CA GLY A 198 12.84 2.46 -5.42
C GLY A 198 12.50 1.20 -6.23
N VAL A 199 11.23 0.82 -6.21
CA VAL A 199 10.76 -0.40 -6.89
C VAL A 199 10.15 -0.06 -8.25
N GLY A 200 10.60 -0.77 -9.30
CA GLY A 200 10.09 -0.65 -10.67
C GLY A 200 10.54 0.62 -11.39
N VAL A 201 10.12 1.77 -10.89
CA VAL A 201 10.48 3.10 -11.36
C VAL A 201 10.86 4.00 -10.16
N PRO A 202 11.60 5.11 -10.36
CA PRO A 202 12.25 5.85 -9.27
C PRO A 202 11.30 6.34 -8.16
N ASN A 203 10.45 7.32 -8.43
CA ASN A 203 9.41 7.80 -7.51
C ASN A 203 8.14 8.08 -8.32
N THR A 204 7.01 7.48 -7.95
CA THR A 204 5.79 7.44 -8.76
C THR A 204 4.54 7.27 -7.91
N ASP A 205 3.35 7.38 -8.50
CA ASP A 205 2.08 7.19 -7.81
C ASP A 205 1.02 6.39 -8.61
N LEU A 206 -0.16 6.27 -8.00
CA LEU A 206 -1.39 5.59 -8.41
C LEU A 206 -1.30 4.06 -8.45
N SER A 207 -0.43 3.51 -9.28
CA SER A 207 -0.35 2.05 -9.51
C SER A 207 -1.73 1.41 -9.74
N ILE A 208 -2.52 1.94 -10.69
CA ILE A 208 -3.86 1.45 -11.05
C ILE A 208 -3.74 0.02 -11.54
N MET A 209 -4.37 -0.93 -10.86
CA MET A 209 -4.16 -2.35 -11.11
C MET A 209 -5.04 -2.89 -12.24
N GLY A 210 -4.50 -3.77 -13.06
CA GLY A 210 -5.22 -4.43 -14.14
C GLY A 210 -4.63 -5.80 -14.49
N MET A 211 -5.39 -6.58 -15.26
CA MET A 211 -4.89 -7.80 -15.89
C MET A 211 -4.93 -7.66 -17.40
N THR A 212 -3.85 -8.04 -18.07
CA THR A 212 -3.85 -8.21 -19.52
C THR A 212 -4.76 -9.39 -19.91
N PRO A 213 -5.25 -9.45 -21.16
CA PRO A 213 -6.02 -10.60 -21.66
C PRO A 213 -5.29 -11.95 -21.53
N ASP A 214 -3.95 -11.93 -21.50
CA ASP A 214 -3.11 -13.13 -21.29
C ASP A 214 -2.90 -13.52 -19.82
N GLY A 215 -3.48 -12.77 -18.86
CA GLY A 215 -3.45 -13.07 -17.44
C GLY A 215 -2.17 -12.62 -16.71
N ARG A 216 -1.42 -11.65 -17.26
CA ARG A 216 -0.39 -10.92 -16.52
C ARG A 216 -0.98 -9.73 -15.78
N MET A 217 -0.61 -9.59 -14.51
CA MET A 217 -0.93 -8.42 -13.70
C MET A 217 -0.03 -7.25 -14.12
N PHE A 218 -0.62 -6.06 -14.23
CA PHE A 218 0.10 -4.83 -14.47
C PHE A 218 -0.45 -3.72 -13.57
N THR A 219 0.35 -2.69 -13.35
CA THR A 219 -0.10 -1.44 -12.75
C THR A 219 0.22 -0.27 -13.67
N ILE A 220 -0.68 0.72 -13.75
CA ILE A 220 -0.45 1.97 -14.46
C ILE A 220 -0.10 3.07 -13.45
N GLN A 221 1.04 3.69 -13.66
CA GLN A 221 1.58 4.74 -12.80
C GLN A 221 1.12 6.11 -13.28
N GLY A 222 0.93 7.04 -12.33
CA GLY A 222 0.75 8.45 -12.61
C GLY A 222 2.08 9.17 -12.79
N ASP A 223 2.21 10.35 -12.19
CA ASP A 223 3.40 11.18 -12.36
C ASP A 223 4.64 10.46 -11.79
N THR A 224 5.71 10.39 -12.59
CA THR A 224 6.98 9.79 -12.18
C THR A 224 8.10 10.80 -12.30
N ALA A 225 9.02 10.80 -11.34
CA ALA A 225 10.19 11.65 -11.36
C ALA A 225 11.40 10.93 -10.75
N THR A 226 12.60 11.29 -11.21
CA THR A 226 13.86 10.77 -10.67
C THR A 226 14.12 11.17 -9.22
N ASN A 227 13.53 12.27 -8.77
CA ASN A 227 13.65 12.83 -7.43
C ASN A 227 12.28 13.30 -6.93
N MET A 228 12.20 13.70 -5.66
CA MET A 228 10.99 14.19 -5.00
C MET A 228 11.03 15.70 -4.76
N GLY A 229 9.85 16.30 -4.65
CA GLY A 229 9.69 17.66 -4.16
C GLY A 229 10.01 17.80 -2.66
N PRO A 230 10.31 19.01 -2.16
CA PRO A 230 10.66 19.24 -0.74
C PRO A 230 9.58 18.82 0.28
N GLY A 231 8.32 18.70 -0.15
CA GLY A 231 7.19 18.29 0.68
C GLY A 231 6.61 16.92 0.31
N GLY A 232 7.31 16.13 -0.52
CA GLY A 232 6.76 14.96 -1.20
C GLY A 232 6.36 15.25 -2.64
N GLY A 233 5.76 14.25 -3.29
CA GLY A 233 5.36 14.34 -4.69
C GLY A 233 6.53 14.25 -5.67
N PRO A 234 6.23 14.32 -6.98
CA PRO A 234 7.25 14.28 -8.01
C PRO A 234 8.14 15.53 -7.94
N GLY A 235 9.45 15.35 -8.05
CA GLY A 235 10.41 16.43 -8.14
C GLY A 235 10.29 17.22 -9.45
N PRO A 236 11.04 18.34 -9.61
CA PRO A 236 11.02 19.12 -10.84
C PRO A 236 11.35 18.27 -12.07
N ARG A 237 10.51 18.37 -13.10
CA ARG A 237 10.65 17.65 -14.36
C ARG A 237 11.18 18.62 -15.41
N SER A 238 12.24 18.22 -16.14
CA SER A 238 12.90 19.11 -17.11
C SER A 238 12.06 19.37 -18.36
N ASP A 239 11.11 18.50 -18.65
CA ASP A 239 10.19 18.58 -19.79
C ASP A 239 8.72 18.60 -19.29
N PRO A 240 7.82 19.38 -19.92
CA PRO A 240 6.39 19.36 -19.58
C PRO A 240 5.70 18.04 -19.98
N GLY A 241 5.33 17.25 -18.97
CA GLY A 241 4.50 16.04 -19.06
C GLY A 241 5.13 14.83 -19.78
N GLY A 242 4.56 13.65 -19.53
CA GLY A 242 5.00 12.37 -20.12
C GLY A 242 5.96 11.57 -19.24
N HIS A 243 5.56 11.34 -17.99
CA HIS A 243 6.31 10.51 -17.04
C HIS A 243 5.38 9.51 -16.33
N ASN A 244 4.40 8.97 -17.05
CA ASN A 244 3.65 7.82 -16.59
C ASN A 244 4.32 6.53 -17.08
N ASN A 245 3.97 5.42 -16.44
CA ASN A 245 4.54 4.12 -16.75
C ASN A 245 3.47 3.04 -16.67
N ILE A 246 3.74 1.91 -17.30
CA ILE A 246 3.06 0.66 -16.99
C ILE A 246 4.12 -0.33 -16.53
N ILE A 247 3.94 -0.87 -15.33
CA ILE A 247 4.77 -1.94 -14.79
C ILE A 247 4.01 -3.25 -14.91
N PHE A 248 4.61 -4.24 -15.56
CA PHE A 248 4.16 -5.62 -15.57
C PHE A 248 4.79 -6.37 -14.40
N TRP A 249 3.99 -7.19 -13.73
CA TRP A 249 4.41 -7.88 -12.51
C TRP A 249 4.41 -9.39 -12.70
N LYS A 250 5.34 -10.04 -12.01
CA LYS A 250 5.34 -11.48 -11.80
C LYS A 250 5.58 -11.78 -10.34
N MET A 251 5.13 -12.95 -9.91
CA MET A 251 5.48 -13.46 -8.60
C MET A 251 6.79 -14.26 -8.70
N ASP A 252 7.77 -13.95 -7.88
CA ASP A 252 9.02 -14.71 -7.82
C ASP A 252 8.86 -16.03 -7.06
N GLU A 253 9.94 -16.80 -6.92
CA GLU A 253 9.89 -18.10 -6.23
C GLU A 253 9.66 -18.01 -4.71
N HIS A 254 9.68 -16.80 -4.15
CA HIS A 254 9.42 -16.49 -2.75
C HIS A 254 8.00 -15.96 -2.52
N GLY A 255 7.17 -15.92 -3.57
CA GLY A 255 5.78 -15.43 -3.46
C GLY A 255 5.67 -13.90 -3.46
N LYS A 256 6.77 -13.20 -3.76
CA LYS A 256 6.82 -11.73 -3.78
C LYS A 256 6.46 -11.20 -5.17
N TRP A 257 5.68 -10.13 -5.24
CA TRP A 257 5.51 -9.41 -6.51
C TRP A 257 6.78 -8.65 -6.87
N VAL A 258 7.35 -8.98 -8.02
CA VAL A 258 8.55 -8.34 -8.58
C VAL A 258 8.27 -7.83 -9.99
N VAL A 259 9.03 -6.82 -10.36
CA VAL A 259 8.93 -6.17 -11.68
C VAL A 259 9.38 -7.17 -12.75
N ASP A 260 8.54 -7.35 -13.77
CA ASP A 260 8.84 -8.15 -14.94
C ASP A 260 9.28 -7.29 -16.14
N ASP A 261 8.52 -6.24 -16.42
CA ASP A 261 8.77 -5.34 -17.55
C ASP A 261 8.18 -3.95 -17.28
N VAL A 262 8.69 -2.93 -17.97
CA VAL A 262 8.24 -1.53 -17.84
C VAL A 262 8.05 -0.90 -19.22
N VAL A 263 6.87 -0.33 -19.44
CA VAL A 263 6.59 0.56 -20.58
C VAL A 263 6.63 1.99 -20.07
N ASN A 264 7.54 2.79 -20.61
CA ASN A 264 7.69 4.20 -20.24
C ASN A 264 6.85 5.08 -21.16
N ASP A 265 6.20 6.08 -20.58
CA ASP A 265 5.41 7.10 -21.27
C ASP A 265 4.34 6.56 -22.26
N PRO A 266 3.50 5.59 -21.85
CA PRO A 266 2.41 5.09 -22.72
C PRO A 266 1.37 6.17 -23.05
N PHE A 267 1.21 7.18 -22.21
CA PHE A 267 0.24 8.28 -22.39
C PHE A 267 0.97 9.62 -22.46
N PRO A 268 1.53 9.98 -23.63
CA PRO A 268 2.27 11.21 -23.78
C PRO A 268 1.37 12.42 -23.60
N ASN A 269 1.93 13.45 -22.98
CA ASN A 269 1.20 14.66 -22.65
C ASN A 269 0.74 15.44 -23.89
N THR A 270 -0.39 16.13 -23.77
CA THR A 270 -0.81 17.12 -24.77
C THR A 270 -0.02 18.42 -24.56
N PRO A 271 0.58 19.03 -25.59
CA PRO A 271 1.37 20.25 -25.42
C PRO A 271 0.57 21.37 -24.75
N GLY A 272 1.09 21.87 -23.62
CA GLY A 272 0.47 22.95 -22.84
C GLY A 272 -0.23 22.48 -21.57
N ASP A 273 -0.58 21.19 -21.47
CA ASP A 273 -1.06 20.59 -20.23
C ASP A 273 0.15 20.32 -19.29
N ASP A 274 -0.06 20.33 -17.97
CA ASP A 274 0.98 19.99 -16.98
C ASP A 274 1.27 18.49 -16.91
N SER A 275 0.22 17.65 -17.05
CA SER A 275 0.32 16.19 -17.00
C SER A 275 -0.85 15.47 -17.69
N THR A 276 -0.58 14.25 -18.16
CA THR A 276 -1.60 13.24 -18.50
C THR A 276 -1.55 12.13 -17.47
N ILE A 277 -2.63 11.96 -16.72
CA ILE A 277 -2.72 11.06 -15.57
C ILE A 277 -3.74 9.96 -15.85
N PRO A 278 -3.36 8.67 -15.78
CA PRO A 278 -4.32 7.58 -15.89
C PRO A 278 -5.27 7.57 -14.69
N THR A 279 -6.52 7.17 -14.91
CA THR A 279 -7.58 7.17 -13.87
C THR A 279 -8.27 5.81 -13.72
N SER A 280 -8.28 4.98 -14.77
CA SER A 280 -8.86 3.64 -14.73
C SER A 280 -8.26 2.74 -15.80
N THR A 281 -8.40 1.42 -15.64
CA THR A 281 -8.13 0.45 -16.69
C THR A 281 -9.15 -0.68 -16.68
N PHE A 282 -9.49 -1.20 -17.86
CA PHE A 282 -10.42 -2.30 -18.05
C PHE A 282 -10.20 -2.97 -19.40
N ASN A 283 -10.79 -4.16 -19.60
CA ASN A 283 -10.73 -4.87 -20.87
C ASN A 283 -12.13 -5.02 -21.49
N VAL A 284 -12.17 -5.00 -22.82
CA VAL A 284 -13.31 -5.52 -23.60
C VAL A 284 -12.76 -6.54 -24.60
N GLY A 285 -13.05 -7.81 -24.35
CA GLY A 285 -12.38 -8.91 -25.05
C GLY A 285 -10.86 -8.81 -24.90
N ASP A 286 -10.15 -8.87 -26.02
CA ASP A 286 -8.68 -8.79 -26.05
C ASP A 286 -8.14 -7.35 -26.12
N THR A 287 -9.02 -6.34 -26.10
CA THR A 287 -8.60 -4.93 -26.14
C THR A 287 -8.58 -4.37 -24.74
N MET A 288 -7.42 -3.81 -24.36
CA MET A 288 -7.23 -3.11 -23.09
C MET A 288 -7.56 -1.64 -23.28
N TYR A 289 -8.20 -1.04 -22.28
CA TYR A 289 -8.56 0.36 -22.26
C TYR A 289 -8.07 1.04 -20.99
N THR A 290 -7.77 2.33 -21.10
CA THR A 290 -7.37 3.19 -19.98
C THR A 290 -7.99 4.56 -20.18
N SER A 291 -8.65 5.08 -19.16
CA SER A 291 -9.03 6.49 -19.12
C SER A 291 -7.87 7.31 -18.58
N VAL A 292 -7.66 8.48 -19.16
CA VAL A 292 -6.68 9.46 -18.68
C VAL A 292 -7.36 10.80 -18.49
N MET A 293 -6.98 11.53 -17.45
CA MET A 293 -7.30 12.94 -17.29
C MET A 293 -6.12 13.77 -17.78
N ASN A 294 -6.42 14.82 -18.54
CA ASN A 294 -5.45 15.79 -19.02
C ASN A 294 -5.52 17.02 -18.11
N VAL A 295 -4.50 17.16 -17.27
CA VAL A 295 -4.38 18.23 -16.27
C VAL A 295 -3.83 19.47 -16.97
N ASP A 296 -4.67 20.50 -17.15
CA ASP A 296 -4.26 21.80 -17.68
C ASP A 296 -3.24 22.45 -16.74
N ARG A 297 -3.52 22.42 -15.44
CA ARG A 297 -2.61 22.93 -14.41
C ARG A 297 -2.86 22.32 -13.03
N TRP A 298 -1.80 22.24 -12.23
CA TRP A 298 -1.87 21.95 -10.79
C TRP A 298 -2.08 23.25 -9.98
N ASP A 299 -2.96 23.21 -9.00
CA ASP A 299 -3.25 24.31 -8.08
C ASP A 299 -3.03 23.81 -6.63
N PRO A 300 -1.77 23.77 -6.13
CA PRO A 300 -1.41 23.04 -4.89
C PRO A 300 -1.96 23.65 -3.60
N ASP A 301 -2.27 24.96 -3.61
CA ASP A 301 -2.86 25.68 -2.47
C ASP A 301 -4.20 26.31 -2.88
N PRO A 302 -5.22 25.51 -3.24
CA PRO A 302 -6.49 26.05 -3.70
C PRO A 302 -7.25 26.67 -2.52
N PRO A 303 -8.05 27.73 -2.74
CA PRO A 303 -8.99 28.21 -1.72
C PRO A 303 -9.91 27.07 -1.24
N PRO A 304 -10.42 27.11 0.00
CA PRO A 304 -11.35 26.08 0.49
C PRO A 304 -12.53 25.87 -0.45
N GLY A 305 -12.78 24.62 -0.84
CA GLY A 305 -13.85 24.24 -1.77
C GLY A 305 -13.52 24.46 -3.25
N GLN A 306 -12.28 24.79 -3.60
CA GLN A 306 -11.78 24.80 -4.98
C GLN A 306 -10.95 23.54 -5.25
N PRO A 307 -10.86 23.08 -6.52
CA PRO A 307 -10.12 21.87 -6.85
C PRO A 307 -8.61 22.11 -6.78
N GLY A 308 -7.85 21.09 -6.36
CA GLY A 308 -6.38 21.14 -6.31
C GLY A 308 -5.68 20.97 -7.66
N TRP A 309 -6.45 20.76 -8.73
CA TRP A 309 -5.98 20.76 -10.11
C TRP A 309 -7.15 21.04 -11.04
N VAL A 310 -6.86 21.57 -12.23
CA VAL A 310 -7.85 21.82 -13.27
C VAL A 310 -7.56 20.93 -14.46
N THR A 311 -8.56 20.20 -14.93
CA THR A 311 -8.43 19.39 -16.14
C THR A 311 -8.98 20.14 -17.34
N ARG A 312 -8.33 19.94 -18.50
CA ARG A 312 -8.85 20.35 -19.80
C ARG A 312 -9.90 19.36 -20.31
N SER A 313 -9.63 18.07 -20.11
CA SER A 313 -10.49 16.98 -20.57
C SER A 313 -10.14 15.65 -19.91
N SER A 314 -11.00 14.66 -20.08
CA SER A 314 -10.65 13.25 -19.97
C SER A 314 -10.79 12.54 -21.30
N GLU A 315 -9.99 11.51 -21.53
CA GLU A 315 -9.92 10.78 -22.79
C GLU A 315 -9.79 9.28 -22.56
N LEU A 316 -10.31 8.48 -23.48
CA LEU A 316 -10.14 7.04 -23.47
C LEU A 316 -9.01 6.63 -24.43
N TRP A 317 -8.14 5.73 -23.99
CA TRP A 317 -7.04 5.12 -24.74
C TRP A 317 -7.22 3.62 -24.81
N LYS A 318 -6.60 2.99 -25.83
CA LYS A 318 -6.64 1.55 -26.04
C LYS A 318 -5.31 0.95 -26.45
N SER A 319 -5.14 -0.33 -26.13
CA SER A 319 -4.05 -1.20 -26.56
C SER A 319 -4.58 -2.55 -27.01
N THR A 320 -3.98 -3.09 -28.07
CA THR A 320 -4.31 -4.40 -28.66
C THR A 320 -3.12 -5.36 -28.71
N ASP A 321 -2.00 -4.98 -28.08
CA ASP A 321 -0.74 -5.74 -28.08
C ASP A 321 -0.27 -6.10 -26.66
N GLY A 322 -1.23 -6.27 -25.74
CA GLY A 322 -0.95 -6.60 -24.35
C GLY A 322 -0.36 -5.43 -23.56
N GLY A 323 -0.76 -4.20 -23.88
CA GLY A 323 -0.39 -2.99 -23.14
C GLY A 323 0.98 -2.42 -23.50
N LYS A 324 1.57 -2.83 -24.64
CA LYS A 324 2.90 -2.36 -25.08
C LYS A 324 2.83 -1.05 -25.84
N THR A 325 1.79 -0.85 -26.64
CA THR A 325 1.52 0.42 -27.33
C THR A 325 0.08 0.86 -27.12
N TRP A 326 -0.11 2.17 -27.02
CA TRP A 326 -1.39 2.80 -26.70
C TRP A 326 -1.74 3.89 -27.71
N SER A 327 -3.03 4.02 -28.02
CA SER A 327 -3.57 5.05 -28.89
C SER A 327 -4.92 5.55 -28.40
N LYS A 328 -5.29 6.80 -28.74
CA LYS A 328 -6.60 7.36 -28.38
C LYS A 328 -7.74 6.52 -29.00
N ALA A 329 -8.73 6.17 -28.18
CA ALA A 329 -9.88 5.35 -28.55
C ALA A 329 -11.06 6.16 -29.12
N GLY A 330 -11.05 7.48 -29.00
CA GLY A 330 -12.06 8.38 -29.58
C GLY A 330 -12.89 9.16 -28.56
N PRO A 331 -13.49 8.52 -27.52
CA PRO A 331 -14.23 9.24 -26.49
C PRO A 331 -13.37 10.27 -25.75
N ALA A 332 -13.94 11.46 -25.56
CA ALA A 332 -13.36 12.54 -24.79
C ALA A 332 -14.45 13.34 -24.07
N TRP A 333 -14.16 13.77 -22.85
CA TRP A 333 -15.03 14.58 -22.00
C TRP A 333 -14.37 15.92 -21.78
N ASP A 334 -14.80 16.91 -22.56
CA ASP A 334 -14.35 18.29 -22.45
C ASP A 334 -14.70 18.88 -21.08
N ASN A 335 -13.77 19.68 -20.55
CA ASN A 335 -13.95 20.40 -19.29
C ASN A 335 -13.68 21.90 -19.43
N SER A 336 -13.88 22.49 -20.62
CA SER A 336 -13.66 23.93 -20.80
C SER A 336 -14.55 24.78 -19.90
N GLY A 337 -15.70 24.24 -19.48
CA GLY A 337 -16.61 24.85 -18.51
C GLY A 337 -16.24 24.62 -17.04
N GLY A 338 -15.32 23.70 -16.74
CA GLY A 338 -14.84 23.39 -15.39
C GLY A 338 -15.84 22.66 -14.48
N THR A 339 -16.94 22.13 -15.02
CA THR A 339 -18.03 21.51 -14.24
C THR A 339 -18.46 20.15 -14.81
N ASN A 340 -17.60 19.49 -15.58
CA ASN A 340 -17.93 18.17 -16.10
C ASN A 340 -17.63 17.13 -15.02
N PRO A 341 -18.58 16.30 -14.58
CA PRO A 341 -18.36 15.35 -13.49
C PRO A 341 -17.67 14.06 -13.92
N PHE A 342 -17.15 13.97 -15.15
CA PHE A 342 -16.45 12.79 -15.65
C PHE A 342 -15.01 13.12 -16.00
N GLN A 343 -14.29 13.74 -15.05
CA GLN A 343 -12.87 14.12 -15.21
C GLN A 343 -11.92 13.19 -14.47
N VAL A 344 -12.34 12.58 -13.36
CA VAL A 344 -11.60 11.49 -12.74
C VAL A 344 -12.48 10.27 -12.84
N GLN A 345 -12.12 9.32 -13.72
CA GLN A 345 -13.03 8.28 -14.21
C GLN A 345 -12.66 6.91 -13.67
N SER A 346 -13.67 6.08 -13.42
CA SER A 346 -13.54 4.63 -13.22
C SER A 346 -14.46 3.89 -14.16
N PHE A 347 -13.90 3.09 -15.06
CA PHE A 347 -14.66 2.20 -15.93
C PHE A 347 -14.77 0.83 -15.29
N ALA A 348 -15.99 0.31 -15.24
CA ALA A 348 -16.34 -0.95 -14.60
C ALA A 348 -17.22 -1.77 -15.55
N PRO A 349 -16.65 -2.74 -16.29
CA PRO A 349 -17.42 -3.71 -17.04
C PRO A 349 -18.39 -4.48 -16.13
N SER A 350 -19.58 -4.77 -16.64
CA SER A 350 -20.62 -5.52 -15.94
C SER A 350 -21.16 -6.63 -16.84
N ASP A 351 -21.58 -7.73 -16.22
CA ASP A 351 -22.15 -8.90 -16.90
C ASP A 351 -23.51 -8.61 -17.56
N ASP A 352 -24.11 -7.44 -17.29
CA ASP A 352 -25.34 -6.99 -17.94
C ASP A 352 -25.13 -6.49 -19.39
N GLY A 353 -23.89 -6.53 -19.90
CA GLY A 353 -23.52 -6.14 -21.25
C GLY A 353 -23.19 -4.66 -21.41
N TYR A 354 -23.02 -3.94 -20.30
CA TYR A 354 -22.57 -2.56 -20.28
C TYR A 354 -21.20 -2.41 -19.63
N VAL A 355 -20.50 -1.34 -20.01
CA VAL A 355 -19.41 -0.77 -19.22
C VAL A 355 -19.96 0.46 -18.54
N TYR A 356 -19.92 0.47 -17.21
CA TYR A 356 -20.26 1.63 -16.40
C TYR A 356 -19.04 2.56 -16.34
N MET A 357 -19.29 3.85 -16.43
CA MET A 357 -18.29 4.89 -16.20
C MET A 357 -18.74 5.70 -15.01
N TYR A 358 -18.05 5.52 -13.89
CA TYR A 358 -18.17 6.38 -12.73
C TYR A 358 -17.22 7.56 -12.88
N GLY A 359 -17.59 8.73 -12.37
CA GLY A 359 -16.69 9.87 -12.44
C GLY A 359 -16.96 10.93 -11.40
N THR A 360 -15.94 11.75 -11.15
CA THR A 360 -16.06 13.00 -10.40
C THR A 360 -15.55 14.18 -11.24
N GLU A 361 -15.88 15.39 -10.82
CA GLU A 361 -15.16 16.59 -11.27
C GLU A 361 -13.66 16.50 -10.91
N ASN A 362 -12.85 17.37 -11.50
CA ASN A 362 -11.44 17.49 -11.16
C ASN A 362 -11.24 17.93 -9.70
N GLY A 363 -10.10 17.55 -9.11
CA GLY A 363 -9.85 17.78 -7.69
C GLY A 363 -10.54 16.76 -6.78
N ARG A 364 -10.43 17.01 -5.47
CA ARG A 364 -11.11 16.25 -4.41
C ARG A 364 -12.14 17.09 -3.65
N ALA A 365 -12.49 18.26 -4.21
CA ALA A 365 -13.52 19.16 -3.71
C ALA A 365 -14.65 19.22 -4.76
N ASN A 366 -15.64 18.34 -4.62
CA ASN A 366 -16.70 18.12 -5.60
C ASN A 366 -18.01 17.64 -4.94
N ASP A 367 -19.10 17.61 -5.70
CA ASP A 367 -20.43 17.23 -5.22
C ASP A 367 -20.65 15.71 -5.06
N GLY A 368 -19.68 14.89 -5.48
CA GLY A 368 -19.70 13.45 -5.35
C GLY A 368 -19.38 12.71 -6.65
N MET A 369 -19.67 11.41 -6.65
CA MET A 369 -19.47 10.52 -7.79
C MET A 369 -20.74 10.38 -8.60
N HIS A 370 -20.60 10.48 -9.92
CA HIS A 370 -21.64 10.39 -10.95
C HIS A 370 -21.49 9.12 -11.76
N VAL A 371 -22.49 8.77 -12.57
CA VAL A 371 -22.45 7.54 -13.36
C VAL A 371 -23.05 7.69 -14.75
N ALA A 372 -22.38 7.07 -15.72
CA ALA A 372 -22.86 6.81 -17.05
C ALA A 372 -22.65 5.33 -17.37
N ARG A 373 -23.20 4.86 -18.48
CA ARG A 373 -22.89 3.53 -19.03
C ARG A 373 -22.93 3.53 -20.55
N VAL A 374 -22.27 2.55 -21.15
CA VAL A 374 -22.24 2.34 -22.60
C VAL A 374 -22.33 0.85 -22.89
N PRO A 375 -23.07 0.40 -23.92
CA PRO A 375 -23.01 -0.99 -24.34
C PRO A 375 -21.56 -1.38 -24.65
N VAL A 376 -21.14 -2.59 -24.26
CA VAL A 376 -19.74 -3.05 -24.44
C VAL A 376 -19.23 -2.89 -25.88
N ALA A 377 -20.08 -3.17 -26.88
CA ALA A 377 -19.75 -3.04 -28.29
C ALA A 377 -19.59 -1.58 -28.78
N ASP A 378 -20.04 -0.61 -27.99
CA ASP A 378 -20.10 0.81 -28.32
C ASP A 378 -19.11 1.66 -27.50
N VAL A 379 -18.19 1.05 -26.73
CA VAL A 379 -17.24 1.75 -25.83
C VAL A 379 -16.48 2.89 -26.51
N GLU A 380 -16.08 2.71 -27.78
CA GLU A 380 -15.34 3.72 -28.56
C GLU A 380 -16.25 4.81 -29.17
N ASN A 381 -17.58 4.71 -29.02
CA ASN A 381 -18.53 5.64 -29.63
C ASN A 381 -19.13 6.61 -28.58
N PRO A 382 -18.67 7.87 -28.50
CA PRO A 382 -19.12 8.81 -27.48
C PRO A 382 -20.62 9.13 -27.55
N THR A 383 -21.26 8.99 -28.73
CA THR A 383 -22.70 9.26 -28.90
C THR A 383 -23.60 8.18 -28.28
N ARG A 384 -23.02 7.06 -27.85
CA ARG A 384 -23.73 5.90 -27.31
C ARG A 384 -23.74 5.85 -25.79
N TYR A 385 -22.95 6.71 -25.14
CA TYR A 385 -22.94 6.83 -23.69
C TYR A 385 -24.30 7.35 -23.20
N GLN A 386 -24.80 6.69 -22.17
CA GLN A 386 -26.05 6.98 -21.49
C GLN A 386 -25.71 7.53 -20.11
N TYR A 387 -26.08 8.77 -19.83
CA TYR A 387 -25.81 9.39 -18.54
C TYR A 387 -27.02 9.19 -17.62
N TRP A 388 -26.75 8.99 -16.33
CA TRP A 388 -27.79 8.92 -15.32
C TRP A 388 -28.50 10.28 -15.21
N ASN A 389 -29.83 10.27 -15.14
CA ASN A 389 -30.63 11.49 -15.02
C ASN A 389 -31.39 11.60 -13.69
N GLY A 390 -31.11 10.71 -12.73
CA GLY A 390 -31.82 10.59 -11.46
C GLY A 390 -32.83 9.44 -11.42
N ASP A 391 -33.33 9.01 -12.58
CA ASP A 391 -34.34 7.94 -12.69
C ASP A 391 -33.89 6.79 -13.60
N SER A 392 -33.14 7.09 -14.67
CA SER A 392 -32.73 6.13 -15.69
C SER A 392 -31.48 6.58 -16.44
N PHE A 393 -30.87 5.65 -17.18
CA PHE A 393 -29.80 5.96 -18.13
C PHE A 393 -30.39 6.41 -19.47
N ALA A 394 -30.05 7.62 -19.91
CA ALA A 394 -30.60 8.22 -21.13
C ALA A 394 -29.52 8.65 -22.13
N THR A 395 -29.70 8.30 -23.41
CA THR A 395 -28.91 8.89 -24.51
C THR A 395 -29.35 10.33 -24.77
N GLY A 396 -28.41 11.25 -24.93
CA GLY A 396 -28.71 12.67 -25.20
C GLY A 396 -28.92 13.53 -23.95
N HIS A 397 -28.88 12.93 -22.75
CA HIS A 397 -28.61 13.65 -21.52
C HIS A 397 -27.12 14.00 -21.48
N GLY A 398 -26.77 15.27 -21.26
CA GLY A 398 -25.37 15.70 -21.26
C GLY A 398 -24.63 15.27 -20.00
N SER A 399 -23.32 15.08 -20.10
CA SER A 399 -22.46 14.66 -18.98
C SER A 399 -22.61 15.57 -17.74
N GLY A 400 -22.64 16.89 -17.93
CA GLY A 400 -22.79 17.87 -16.85
C GLY A 400 -24.17 17.91 -16.18
N GLY A 401 -25.15 17.16 -16.67
CA GLY A 401 -26.49 17.08 -16.07
C GLY A 401 -26.71 15.84 -15.19
N SER A 402 -25.71 14.95 -15.06
CA SER A 402 -25.83 13.78 -14.18
C SER A 402 -25.89 14.25 -12.73
N PRO A 403 -26.83 13.76 -11.91
CA PRO A 403 -26.76 13.94 -10.46
C PRO A 403 -25.78 12.93 -9.83
N PRO A 404 -25.20 13.25 -8.66
CA PRO A 404 -24.31 12.31 -7.96
C PRO A 404 -25.09 11.11 -7.42
N VAL A 405 -24.50 9.92 -7.54
CA VAL A 405 -24.97 8.65 -6.97
C VAL A 405 -24.29 8.31 -5.63
N VAL A 406 -23.15 8.94 -5.35
CA VAL A 406 -22.49 8.94 -4.03
C VAL A 406 -22.15 10.37 -3.67
N SER A 407 -22.65 10.84 -2.52
CA SER A 407 -22.25 12.13 -1.96
C SER A 407 -20.97 12.02 -1.12
N PRO A 408 -20.19 13.11 -0.97
CA PRO A 408 -19.03 13.13 -0.08
C PRO A 408 -19.42 12.75 1.36
N PRO A 409 -18.56 12.03 2.10
CA PRO A 409 -18.83 11.73 3.50
C PRO A 409 -18.91 13.03 4.33
N GLY A 410 -19.76 13.02 5.38
CA GLY A 410 -20.00 14.22 6.17
C GLY A 410 -18.73 14.81 6.80
N GLY A 411 -18.43 16.07 6.51
CA GLY A 411 -17.24 16.77 7.04
C GLY A 411 -16.02 16.79 6.10
N PHE A 412 -16.17 16.23 4.89
CA PHE A 412 -15.14 16.19 3.85
C PHE A 412 -15.66 16.83 2.56
N SER A 413 -14.74 17.21 1.67
CA SER A 413 -15.08 18.12 0.56
C SER A 413 -15.35 17.43 -0.78
N GLY A 414 -15.14 16.12 -0.91
CA GLY A 414 -15.41 15.42 -2.17
C GLY A 414 -15.08 13.94 -2.16
N VAL A 415 -15.23 13.34 -3.34
CA VAL A 415 -14.75 12.00 -3.70
C VAL A 415 -13.55 12.16 -4.65
N GLY A 416 -12.40 11.61 -4.29
CA GLY A 416 -11.16 11.67 -5.08
C GLY A 416 -10.78 10.29 -5.61
N GLU A 417 -10.37 10.24 -6.88
CA GLU A 417 -9.89 9.03 -7.57
C GLU A 417 -10.81 7.81 -7.34
N PRO A 418 -12.11 7.90 -7.67
CA PRO A 418 -13.01 6.77 -7.48
C PRO A 418 -12.50 5.55 -8.25
N ASN A 419 -12.59 4.38 -7.64
CA ASN A 419 -12.34 3.11 -8.30
C ASN A 419 -13.47 2.14 -7.98
N VAL A 420 -14.18 1.70 -9.01
CA VAL A 420 -15.34 0.82 -8.92
C VAL A 420 -15.11 -0.48 -9.66
N HIS A 421 -15.29 -1.60 -8.96
CA HIS A 421 -15.34 -2.94 -9.53
C HIS A 421 -16.72 -3.56 -9.28
N PHE A 422 -17.28 -4.24 -10.28
CA PHE A 422 -18.41 -5.15 -10.08
C PHE A 422 -17.88 -6.53 -9.73
N TYR A 423 -18.32 -7.08 -8.61
CA TYR A 423 -18.10 -8.46 -8.22
C TYR A 423 -19.43 -9.23 -8.34
N ASP A 424 -19.39 -10.57 -8.29
CA ASP A 424 -20.57 -11.43 -8.49
C ASP A 424 -21.81 -10.98 -7.71
N ASN A 425 -21.63 -10.54 -6.45
CA ASN A 425 -22.75 -10.23 -5.56
C ASN A 425 -23.04 -8.73 -5.43
N LYS A 426 -22.08 -7.85 -5.72
CA LYS A 426 -22.19 -6.40 -5.53
C LYS A 426 -21.01 -5.65 -6.15
N ALA A 427 -21.23 -4.37 -6.45
CA ALA A 427 -20.16 -3.41 -6.73
C ALA A 427 -19.51 -2.91 -5.44
N LEU A 428 -18.22 -2.61 -5.52
CA LEU A 428 -17.45 -1.94 -4.47
C LEU A 428 -16.78 -0.70 -5.05
N LEU A 429 -16.92 0.41 -4.34
CA LEU A 429 -16.23 1.67 -4.55
C LEU A 429 -15.13 1.79 -3.49
N THR A 430 -13.93 2.15 -3.93
CA THR A 430 -12.86 2.69 -3.10
C THR A 430 -12.54 4.11 -3.55
N PHE A 431 -12.27 5.03 -2.62
CA PHE A 431 -11.86 6.40 -2.95
C PHE A 431 -11.14 7.06 -1.78
N ASN A 432 -10.50 8.20 -2.05
CA ASN A 432 -9.91 9.06 -1.04
C ASN A 432 -10.63 10.41 -0.95
N ASP A 433 -10.58 11.06 0.21
CA ASP A 433 -11.01 12.46 0.33
C ASP A 433 -9.83 13.44 0.15
N ASP A 434 -10.10 14.73 0.37
CA ASP A 434 -9.13 15.82 0.32
C ASP A 434 -8.06 15.80 1.43
N LYS A 435 -8.22 14.94 2.44
CA LYS A 435 -7.29 14.80 3.59
C LYS A 435 -6.51 13.49 3.57
N GLY A 436 -6.74 12.64 2.57
CA GLY A 436 -6.12 11.32 2.45
C GLY A 436 -6.79 10.23 3.27
N ASN A 437 -7.99 10.47 3.78
CA ASN A 437 -8.79 9.38 4.34
C ASN A 437 -9.26 8.46 3.22
N LEU A 438 -9.31 7.16 3.52
CA LEU A 438 -9.66 6.13 2.57
C LEU A 438 -11.03 5.57 2.92
N PHE A 439 -11.92 5.46 1.94
CA PHE A 439 -13.30 5.04 2.14
C PHE A 439 -13.70 3.86 1.25
N THR A 440 -14.64 3.05 1.73
CA THR A 440 -15.41 2.11 0.90
C THR A 440 -16.88 2.47 0.85
N SER A 441 -17.56 2.02 -0.20
CA SER A 441 -19.02 1.93 -0.28
C SER A 441 -19.39 0.76 -1.18
N SER A 442 -20.56 0.15 -0.99
CA SER A 442 -21.03 -0.97 -1.81
C SER A 442 -22.40 -0.72 -2.42
N SER A 443 -22.68 -1.38 -3.55
CA SER A 443 -23.96 -1.25 -4.26
C SER A 443 -24.38 -2.56 -4.91
N THR A 444 -25.67 -2.88 -4.89
CA THR A 444 -26.21 -4.09 -5.56
C THR A 444 -26.71 -3.82 -6.97
N ASP A 445 -26.80 -2.55 -7.39
CA ASP A 445 -27.35 -2.16 -8.70
C ASP A 445 -26.48 -1.12 -9.43
N GLY A 446 -25.37 -0.71 -8.83
CA GLY A 446 -24.41 0.24 -9.39
C GLY A 446 -24.85 1.72 -9.31
N VAL A 447 -26.03 2.03 -8.75
CA VAL A 447 -26.56 3.40 -8.66
C VAL A 447 -27.00 3.79 -7.25
N ASN A 448 -27.46 2.83 -6.45
CA ASN A 448 -27.80 3.02 -5.04
C ASN A 448 -26.67 2.48 -4.17
N TRP A 449 -25.95 3.38 -3.53
CA TRP A 449 -24.74 3.06 -2.76
C TRP A 449 -25.00 3.16 -1.26
N THR A 450 -24.31 2.33 -0.48
CA THR A 450 -24.29 2.45 0.98
C THR A 450 -23.60 3.75 1.41
N PRO A 451 -23.91 4.32 2.59
CA PRO A 451 -23.14 5.44 3.12
C PRO A 451 -21.65 5.08 3.19
N PRO A 452 -20.73 5.92 2.68
CA PRO A 452 -19.30 5.63 2.70
C PRO A 452 -18.77 5.34 4.11
N GLN A 453 -17.97 4.30 4.24
CA GLN A 453 -17.34 3.86 5.48
C GLN A 453 -15.86 4.23 5.49
N LEU A 454 -15.41 4.85 6.59
CA LEU A 454 -14.00 5.16 6.78
C LEU A 454 -13.21 3.86 7.04
N VAL A 455 -12.24 3.59 6.18
CA VAL A 455 -11.31 2.46 6.30
C VAL A 455 -10.12 2.85 7.18
N THR A 456 -9.44 3.94 6.83
CA THR A 456 -8.29 4.45 7.58
C THR A 456 -8.09 5.94 7.32
N SER A 457 -7.46 6.61 8.28
CA SER A 457 -7.08 8.02 8.20
C SER A 457 -5.56 8.13 8.09
N GLN A 458 -5.05 8.29 6.86
CA GLN A 458 -3.63 8.41 6.59
C GLN A 458 -3.35 9.70 5.81
N PRO A 459 -2.94 10.80 6.47
CA PRO A 459 -2.55 12.02 5.78
C PRO A 459 -1.47 11.72 4.72
N GLY A 460 -1.68 12.24 3.51
CA GLY A 460 -0.80 12.02 2.37
C GLY A 460 -1.05 10.71 1.61
N ALA A 461 -2.00 9.88 2.02
CA ALA A 461 -2.47 8.77 1.20
C ALA A 461 -3.47 9.24 0.13
N TYR A 462 -3.45 8.64 -1.06
CA TYR A 462 -4.41 8.91 -2.13
C TYR A 462 -4.39 7.79 -3.19
N GLY A 463 -5.35 7.80 -4.11
CA GLY A 463 -5.40 6.84 -5.22
C GLY A 463 -5.46 5.39 -4.76
N VAL A 464 -6.56 5.00 -4.10
CA VAL A 464 -6.82 3.61 -3.75
C VAL A 464 -7.46 2.84 -4.91
N PHE A 465 -6.71 1.93 -5.54
CA PHE A 465 -7.20 1.16 -6.69
C PHE A 465 -7.25 -0.33 -6.39
N GLN A 466 -8.44 -0.92 -6.53
CA GLN A 466 -8.70 -2.33 -6.27
C GLN A 466 -7.93 -3.22 -7.25
N SER A 467 -7.38 -4.32 -6.73
CA SER A 467 -6.75 -5.37 -7.51
C SER A 467 -7.80 -6.21 -8.26
N PRO A 468 -7.58 -6.56 -9.53
CA PRO A 468 -8.43 -7.52 -10.26
C PRO A 468 -8.29 -8.96 -9.75
N LEU A 469 -7.41 -9.21 -8.77
CA LEU A 469 -7.27 -10.51 -8.10
C LEU A 469 -8.20 -10.64 -6.88
N SER A 470 -8.90 -9.55 -6.52
CA SER A 470 -9.74 -9.43 -5.33
C SER A 470 -11.00 -10.30 -5.38
N GLY A 471 -11.59 -10.55 -4.21
CA GLY A 471 -12.85 -11.30 -4.10
C GLY A 471 -13.05 -11.92 -2.72
N GLY A 472 -14.21 -12.54 -2.52
CA GLY A 472 -14.58 -13.19 -1.27
C GLY A 472 -14.93 -12.16 -0.19
N ASN A 473 -14.09 -12.02 0.82
CA ASN A 473 -14.37 -11.19 2.00
C ASN A 473 -13.44 -9.99 2.18
N SER A 474 -12.47 -9.82 1.28
CA SER A 474 -11.50 -8.74 1.32
C SER A 474 -11.04 -8.41 -0.09
N VAL A 475 -10.51 -7.21 -0.26
CA VAL A 475 -9.91 -6.76 -1.51
C VAL A 475 -8.46 -6.40 -1.29
N ASP A 476 -7.62 -6.75 -2.24
CA ASP A 476 -6.26 -6.20 -2.28
C ASP A 476 -6.36 -4.89 -3.09
N ALA A 477 -5.59 -3.87 -2.73
CA ALA A 477 -5.60 -2.58 -3.41
C ALA A 477 -4.22 -1.93 -3.38
N SER A 478 -3.88 -1.18 -4.43
CA SER A 478 -2.78 -0.22 -4.33
C SER A 478 -3.25 1.03 -3.57
N VAL A 479 -2.32 1.70 -2.89
CA VAL A 479 -2.50 3.04 -2.33
C VAL A 479 -1.24 3.85 -2.55
N SER A 480 -1.38 5.12 -2.93
CA SER A 480 -0.25 6.04 -3.10
C SER A 480 0.03 6.78 -1.81
N LEU A 481 1.31 7.03 -1.53
CA LEU A 481 1.78 7.89 -0.45
C LEU A 481 2.50 9.09 -1.06
N TRP A 482 2.21 10.29 -0.55
CA TRP A 482 2.81 11.52 -1.04
C TRP A 482 4.28 11.67 -0.62
N ASN A 483 4.63 11.14 0.55
CA ASN A 483 5.97 11.18 1.10
C ASN A 483 6.18 9.97 2.02
N PRO A 484 7.09 9.01 1.73
CA PRO A 484 7.87 8.91 0.50
C PRO A 484 6.96 8.77 -0.73
N TYR A 485 7.37 9.30 -1.88
CA TYR A 485 6.54 9.30 -3.09
C TYR A 485 6.58 7.92 -3.77
N GLY A 486 5.53 7.14 -3.53
CA GLY A 486 5.46 5.75 -3.94
C GLY A 486 4.11 5.11 -3.68
N THR A 487 4.02 3.81 -3.95
CA THR A 487 2.78 3.04 -3.85
C THR A 487 2.98 1.76 -3.06
N GLU A 488 1.98 1.43 -2.26
CA GLU A 488 1.94 0.27 -1.38
C GLU A 488 0.77 -0.63 -1.79
N LEU A 489 0.93 -1.94 -1.60
CA LEU A 489 -0.13 -2.95 -1.70
C LEU A 489 -0.69 -3.20 -0.30
N ILE A 490 -2.01 -3.09 -0.17
CA ILE A 490 -2.74 -3.33 1.07
C ILE A 490 -3.88 -4.34 0.84
N GLU A 491 -4.29 -5.05 1.89
CA GLU A 491 -5.57 -5.75 1.96
C GLU A 491 -6.55 -4.92 2.80
N ILE A 492 -7.81 -4.82 2.34
CA ILE A 492 -8.92 -4.18 3.04
C ILE A 492 -9.99 -5.23 3.36
N GLU A 493 -10.28 -5.42 4.65
CA GLU A 493 -11.40 -6.22 5.15
C GLU A 493 -12.33 -5.36 6.02
N ASN A 494 -13.58 -5.19 5.59
CA ASN A 494 -14.62 -4.53 6.36
C ASN A 494 -16.02 -5.02 5.97
N SER A 495 -17.06 -4.31 6.39
CA SER A 495 -18.44 -4.72 6.08
C SER A 495 -18.81 -4.60 4.60
N ASP A 496 -18.24 -3.64 3.87
CA ASP A 496 -18.45 -3.47 2.42
C ASP A 496 -17.69 -4.51 1.60
N THR A 497 -16.54 -5.02 2.06
CA THR A 497 -15.76 -6.05 1.33
C THR A 497 -16.19 -7.49 1.62
N ARG A 498 -17.07 -7.71 2.61
CA ARG A 498 -17.59 -9.05 2.93
C ARG A 498 -18.60 -9.57 1.91
N GLY A 499 -18.40 -10.81 1.46
CA GLY A 499 -19.33 -11.50 0.56
C GLY A 499 -19.40 -10.91 -0.85
N LEU A 500 -18.30 -10.38 -1.39
CA LEU A 500 -18.23 -9.85 -2.76
C LEU A 500 -18.49 -10.93 -3.83
N GLY A 501 -18.03 -12.15 -3.59
CA GLY A 501 -17.91 -13.17 -4.65
C GLY A 501 -16.61 -13.00 -5.45
N GLY A 502 -16.54 -13.53 -6.67
CA GLY A 502 -15.42 -13.28 -7.59
C GLY A 502 -15.50 -11.90 -8.26
N TYR A 503 -14.35 -11.42 -8.76
CA TYR A 503 -14.26 -10.28 -9.68
C TYR A 503 -14.44 -10.75 -11.12
#